data_AF-A0A7C6F4Y6-F1
#
_entry.id   AF-A0A7C6F4Y6-F1
#
_cell.length_a   1.000
_cell.length_b   1.000
_cell.length_c   1.000
_cell.angle_alpha   90.00
_cell.angle_beta   90.00
_cell.angle_gamma   90.00
#
_symmetry.space_group_name_H-M   'P 1'
#
loop_
_entity.id
_entity.type
_entity.pdbx_description
1 polymer ?
#
loop_
_entity_poly.entity_id
_entity_poly.type
_entity_poly.pdbx_seq_one_letter_code
_entity_poly.pdbx_strand_id
1 'polypeptide(L)' 'MNLQEERYSRFALVREMLETPQIIAQFDAAGATDAAPIVREASKLFLTGEGSSRIFPAKNLIY' A
#
# COMPACT_ATOMS: atom_id res chain seq x y z
N MET A 1 6.74 -4.04 -17.83
CA MET A 1 6.16 -2.88 -18.55
C MET A 1 7.24 -1.82 -18.62
N ASN A 2 7.36 -1.09 -19.72
CA ASN A 2 8.45 -0.13 -19.94
C ASN A 2 7.88 1.19 -20.44
N LEU A 3 8.10 2.28 -19.69
CA LEU A 3 7.57 3.60 -20.05
C LEU A 3 8.25 4.23 -21.28
N GLN A 4 9.35 3.66 -21.76
CA GLN A 4 9.96 4.07 -23.02
C GLN A 4 9.21 3.52 -24.26
N GLU A 5 8.29 2.58 -24.07
CA GLU A 5 7.48 2.02 -25.15
C GLU A 5 6.06 2.60 -25.12
N GLU A 6 5.64 3.26 -26.21
CA GLU A 6 4.34 3.93 -26.34
C GLU A 6 3.16 3.01 -25.97
N ARG A 7 3.25 1.72 -26.29
CA ARG A 7 2.21 0.72 -25.97
C ARG A 7 1.87 0.66 -24.48
N TYR A 8 2.82 1.00 -23.62
CA TYR A 8 2.66 1.06 -22.17
C TYR A 8 2.44 2.50 -21.70
N SER A 9 3.28 3.45 -22.15
CA SER A 9 3.28 4.81 -21.60
C SER A 9 2.05 5.63 -21.96
N ARG A 10 1.27 5.27 -22.97
CA ARG A 10 0.03 5.98 -23.32
C ARG A 10 -1.07 5.89 -22.26
N PHE A 11 -1.09 4.83 -21.45
CA PHE A 11 -2.14 4.62 -20.43
C PHE A 11 -1.72 5.21 -19.09
N ALA A 12 -2.57 6.05 -18.50
CA ALA A 12 -2.33 6.63 -17.16
C ALA A 12 -2.13 5.55 -16.09
N LEU A 13 -2.99 4.53 -16.08
CA LEU A 13 -2.89 3.39 -15.16
C LEU A 13 -1.51 2.72 -15.18
N VAL A 14 -0.90 2.54 -16.36
CA VAL A 14 0.42 1.91 -16.47
C VAL A 14 1.52 2.81 -15.94
N ARG A 15 1.40 4.13 -16.14
CA ARG A 15 2.31 5.12 -15.56
C ARG A 15 2.23 5.08 -14.04
N GLU A 16 1.02 5.19 -13.48
CA GLU A 16 0.76 5.15 -12.04
C GLU A 16 1.24 3.84 -11.38
N MET A 17 0.95 2.69 -12.00
CA MET A 17 1.43 1.41 -11.49
C MET A 17 2.97 1.35 -11.41
N LEU A 18 3.67 1.94 -12.38
CA LEU A 18 5.12 1.94 -12.45
C LEU A 18 5.79 3.01 -11.56
N GLU A 19 5.03 3.92 -10.95
CA GLU A 19 5.51 4.84 -9.90
C GLU A 19 5.60 4.18 -8.51
N THR A 20 4.88 3.06 -8.31
CA THR A 20 4.82 2.33 -7.04
C THR A 20 6.19 2.06 -6.40
N PRO A 21 7.22 1.60 -7.14
CA PRO A 21 8.54 1.34 -6.54
C PRO A 21 9.20 2.58 -5.95
N GLN A 22 9.10 3.74 -6.62
CA GLN A 22 9.66 4.99 -6.09
C GLN A 22 8.88 5.46 -4.86
N ILE A 23 7.55 5.35 -4.87
CA ILE A 23 6.70 5.69 -3.73
C ILE A 23 7.09 4.86 -2.51
N ILE A 24 7.25 3.54 -2.68
CA ILE A 24 7.69 2.65 -1.59
C ILE A 24 9.09 3.02 -1.11
N ALA A 25 10.02 3.32 -2.01
CA ALA A 25 11.39 3.68 -1.65
C ALA A 25 11.48 5.00 -0.85
N GLN A 26 10.52 5.92 -1.05
CA GLN A 26 10.46 7.21 -0.39
C GLN A 26 9.51 7.23 0.82
N PHE A 27 8.83 6.11 1.11
CA PHE A 27 7.88 6.02 2.21
C PHE A 27 8.59 6.12 3.55
N ASP A 28 8.30 7.18 4.31
CA ASP A 28 8.83 7.38 5.66
C ASP A 28 8.03 6.55 6.68
N ALA A 29 8.58 5.39 7.05
CA ALA A 29 8.00 4.54 8.09
C ALA A 29 8.04 5.17 9.49
N ALA A 30 8.92 6.16 9.73
CA ALA A 30 9.01 6.82 11.03
C ALA A 30 7.74 7.63 11.37
N GLY A 31 6.98 8.05 10.36
CA GLY A 31 5.69 8.71 10.55
C GLY A 31 4.64 7.87 11.28
N ALA A 32 4.83 6.55 11.37
CA ALA A 32 3.93 5.63 12.10
C ALA A 32 4.42 5.23 13.50
N THR A 33 5.50 5.85 14.02
CA THR A 33 6.12 5.47 15.29
C THR A 33 5.15 5.50 16.47
N ASP A 34 4.29 6.50 16.53
CA ASP A 34 3.31 6.66 17.62
C ASP A 34 2.19 5.61 17.58
N ALA A 35 1.90 5.05 16.40
CA ALA A 35 0.90 4.02 16.23
C ALA A 35 1.41 2.63 16.64
N ALA A 36 2.73 2.38 16.56
CA ALA A 36 3.34 1.09 16.87
C ALA A 36 3.01 0.54 18.28
N PRO A 37 3.14 1.31 19.38
CA PRO A 37 2.80 0.81 20.71
C PRO A 37 1.31 0.53 20.88
N ILE A 38 0.43 1.36 20.30
CA ILE A 38 -1.03 1.20 20.35
C ILE A 38 -1.45 -0.11 19.67
N VAL A 39 -0.90 -0.36 18.48
CA VAL A 39 -1.16 -1.58 17.72
C VAL A 39 -0.64 -2.82 18.46
N ARG A 40 0.53 -2.71 19.11
CA ARG A 40 1.11 -3.81 19.89
C ARG A 40 0.24 -4.19 21.10
N GLU A 41 -0.36 -3.22 21.76
CA GLU A 41 -1.24 -3.44 22.92
C GLU A 41 -2.60 -4.05 22.51
N ALA A 42 -3.17 -3.62 21.38
CA ALA A 42 -4.51 -4.02 20.95
C ALA A 42 -4.67 -5.53 20.67
N SER A 43 -3.58 -6.28 20.42
CA SER A 43 -3.50 -7.73 20.13
C SER A 43 -4.25 -8.24 18.88
N LYS A 44 -5.34 -7.60 18.47
CA LYS A 44 -6.12 -7.85 17.25
C LYS A 44 -6.45 -6.53 16.58
N LEU A 45 -6.42 -6.52 15.25
CA LEU A 45 -6.78 -5.36 14.44
C LEU A 45 -7.97 -5.72 13.55
N PHE A 46 -9.00 -4.88 13.56
CA PHE A 46 -10.08 -4.94 12.59
C PHE A 46 -9.81 -3.89 11.52
N LEU A 47 -9.55 -4.32 10.29
CA LEU A 47 -9.39 -3.39 9.17
C LEU A 47 -10.61 -3.52 8.25
N THR A 48 -11.16 -2.39 7.88
CA THR A 48 -12.27 -2.30 6.93
C THR A 48 -11.85 -1.44 5.74
N GLY A 49 -12.46 -1.69 4.58
CA GLY A 49 -12.21 -0.96 3.35
C GLY A 49 -13.21 -1.35 2.27
N GLU A 50 -13.34 -0.50 1.26
CA GLU A 50 -14.21 -0.74 0.11
C GLU A 50 -13.40 -0.96 -1.17
N GLY A 51 -14.00 -1.58 -2.18
CA GLY A 51 -13.35 -1.78 -3.48
C GLY A 51 -12.11 -2.69 -3.39
N SER A 52 -11.01 -2.23 -4.00
CA SER A 52 -9.71 -2.92 -4.04
C SER A 52 -9.01 -2.94 -2.68
N SER A 53 -9.31 -1.99 -1.78
CA SER A 53 -8.71 -1.92 -0.43
C SER A 53 -9.08 -3.09 0.48
N ARG A 54 -10.03 -3.94 0.06
CA ARG A 54 -10.36 -5.20 0.75
C ARG A 54 -9.27 -6.28 0.60
N ILE A 55 -8.29 -6.08 -0.28
CA ILE A 55 -7.25 -7.08 -0.59
C ILE A 55 -6.15 -7.21 0.48
N PHE A 56 -6.24 -6.53 1.62
CA PHE A 56 -5.22 -6.59 2.66
C PHE A 56 -5.54 -7.63 3.76
N PRO A 57 -4.99 -8.86 3.72
CA PRO A 57 -5.03 -9.79 4.85
C PRO A 57 -3.70 -9.82 5.64
N ALA A 58 -3.81 -10.01 6.96
CA ALA A 58 -2.69 -10.36 7.85
C ALA A 58 -3.13 -11.43 8.87
N LYS A 59 -2.17 -12.19 9.43
CA LYS A 59 -2.44 -13.36 10.30
C LYS A 59 -3.30 -13.07 11.55
N ASN A 60 -3.30 -11.82 12.03
CA ASN A 60 -4.06 -11.34 13.20
C ASN A 60 -5.08 -10.23 12.85
N LEU A 61 -5.56 -10.24 11.60
CA LEU A 61 -6.54 -9.30 11.09
C LEU A 61 -7.94 -9.93 11.10
N ILE A 62 -8.95 -9.20 11.56
CA ILE A 62 -10.36 -9.61 11.40
C ILE A 62 -10.92 -8.84 10.20
N TYR A 63 -11.54 -9.57 9.26
CA TYR A 63 -12.27 -9.07 8.09
C TYR A 63 -13.77 -9.26 8.29
#